data_AF-A0A182TET7-F1
#
_entry.id   AF-A0A182TET7-F1
#
_cell.length_a   1.000
_cell.length_b   1.000
_cell.length_c   1.000
_cell.angle_alpha   90.00
_cell.angle_beta   90.00
_cell.angle_gamma   90.00
#
_symmetry.space_group_name_H-M   'P 1'
#
loop_
_entity.id
_entity.type
_entity.pdbx_description
1 polymer ?
#
loop_
_entity_poly.entity_id
_entity_poly.type
_entity_poly.pdbx_seq_one_letter_code
_entity_poly.pdbx_strand_id
1 'polypeptide(L)'
;MERLKNCLLKKPSKNDLDDGLETAAEYTERWTSVRIIYYTMFLMSLGFSIILTGVWPYLDKLDPHAGKEFLGWIVGANPVGQMIFSPLVGWWGNRLGSIRLPLLCSLALFSIASGIYACLELFPTDQKYWMLYSRFLIGVSSSSVAVCRSYLSAATKVKERTGAVSMVSLAQTLGFIVGPVLQGAVTMFGEDGLPLVKNKLHLNMYTATGWINVLMGILNFCLFLPFVFKEKRIAALEAMKQQGMQSEKETWKSMKPDYLSAWTLISAFFILVFNFVFLETLATPLTMDMFAWTKAEALYYMAWIMAVGAILASAMFLMIDPLCKRFPEQQVLIWGGFFLMVLGRAVYIPMSDTPPKLALPENATLASLRMEDDVTPYVYGSNFTNVWSNLTRVDFDYSGPIPTAGTETLDGDIDALGCPPSQEWCKTTRGMTISQFLIGYAFTAIGYPIGVTLITTIFSKVLGPRPQGTWMGIMTGSGCLSRALGPVFLSTIYTKYGLYWTFGSTAVMMAATMMWLWQMRERLVPIPYDASCRGEELVSVITKGDQASEEKKTTEDGGDQLNGKSKDSSTPGDS
;
A
#
# COMPACT_ATOMS: atom_id res chain seq x y z
N MET A 1 -29.28 8.80 -21.13
CA MET A 1 -28.14 9.62 -20.69
C MET A 1 -28.40 10.37 -19.37
N GLU A 2 -29.50 11.13 -19.23
CA GLU A 2 -29.82 11.87 -17.98
C GLU A 2 -30.08 10.99 -16.75
N ARG A 3 -30.72 9.81 -16.90
CA ARG A 3 -30.87 8.86 -15.78
C ARG A 3 -29.55 8.29 -15.28
N LEU A 4 -28.58 8.09 -16.18
CA LEU A 4 -27.22 7.65 -15.84
C LEU A 4 -26.45 8.79 -15.14
N LYS A 5 -26.57 10.02 -15.65
CA LYS A 5 -26.05 11.24 -15.00
C LYS A 5 -26.63 11.41 -13.59
N ASN A 6 -27.94 11.22 -13.41
CA ASN A 6 -28.60 11.38 -12.12
C ASN A 6 -28.25 10.30 -11.08
N CYS A 7 -27.90 9.08 -11.50
CA CYS A 7 -27.37 8.05 -10.59
C CYS A 7 -25.89 8.27 -10.25
N LEU A 8 -25.11 8.78 -11.21
CA LEU A 8 -23.68 9.00 -11.03
C LEU A 8 -23.37 10.28 -10.26
N LEU A 9 -24.26 11.27 -10.18
CA LEU A 9 -24.01 12.55 -9.49
C LEU A 9 -24.45 12.48 -8.03
N LYS A 10 -23.51 12.73 -7.09
CA LYS A 10 -23.82 12.82 -5.66
C LYS A 10 -24.57 14.13 -5.42
N LYS A 11 -25.86 14.05 -5.10
CA LYS A 11 -26.63 15.23 -4.67
C LYS A 11 -26.32 15.53 -3.20
N PRO A 12 -26.09 16.80 -2.83
CA PRO A 12 -25.83 17.17 -1.44
C PRO A 12 -27.07 16.96 -0.57
N SER A 13 -26.89 16.51 0.67
CA SER A 13 -27.90 16.61 1.72
C SER A 13 -27.93 18.03 2.31
N LYS A 14 -28.99 18.41 3.03
CA LYS A 14 -29.06 19.72 3.72
C LYS A 14 -27.84 19.91 4.64
N ASN A 15 -27.53 18.91 5.45
CA ASN A 15 -26.38 18.91 6.38
C ASN A 15 -25.00 19.05 5.70
N ASP A 16 -24.90 18.78 4.40
CA ASP A 16 -23.64 18.93 3.66
C ASP A 16 -23.35 20.38 3.28
N LEU A 17 -24.41 21.21 3.20
CA LEU A 17 -24.37 22.62 2.78
C LEU A 17 -24.52 23.60 3.96
N ASP A 18 -24.84 23.12 5.15
CA ASP A 18 -25.07 23.95 6.35
C ASP A 18 -23.84 24.80 6.75
N ASP A 19 -22.64 24.37 6.37
CA ASP A 19 -21.41 25.14 6.63
C ASP A 19 -21.21 26.34 5.71
N GLY A 20 -22.04 26.50 4.67
CA GLY A 20 -21.98 27.64 3.73
C GLY A 20 -20.64 27.79 2.99
N LEU A 21 -19.84 26.72 2.89
CA LEU A 21 -18.53 26.74 2.23
C LEU A 21 -18.63 26.59 0.71
N GLU A 22 -19.70 25.99 0.20
CA GLU A 22 -19.87 25.67 -1.22
C GLU A 22 -21.36 25.71 -1.61
N THR A 23 -21.63 26.05 -2.87
CA THR A 23 -22.98 25.92 -3.44
C THR A 23 -23.30 24.46 -3.82
N ALA A 24 -24.58 24.12 -4.03
CA ALA A 24 -24.97 22.77 -4.44
C ALA A 24 -24.36 22.32 -5.78
N ALA A 25 -24.15 23.26 -6.70
CA ALA A 25 -23.48 23.00 -7.97
C ALA A 25 -21.99 22.69 -7.75
N GLU A 26 -21.30 23.50 -6.94
CA GLU A 26 -19.88 23.30 -6.61
C GLU A 26 -19.62 21.99 -5.86
N TYR A 27 -20.52 21.60 -4.94
CA TYR A 27 -20.47 20.30 -4.29
C TYR A 27 -20.48 19.16 -5.30
N THR A 28 -21.41 19.23 -6.26
CA THR A 28 -21.57 18.20 -7.28
C THR A 28 -20.34 18.11 -8.19
N GLU A 29 -19.79 19.26 -8.59
CA GLU A 29 -18.56 19.34 -9.40
C GLU A 29 -17.36 18.76 -8.65
N ARG A 30 -17.18 19.14 -7.38
CA ARG A 30 -16.10 18.63 -6.52
C ARG A 30 -16.15 17.12 -6.38
N TRP A 31 -17.31 16.55 -6.05
CA TRP A 31 -17.45 15.10 -5.90
C TRP A 31 -17.30 14.34 -7.21
N THR A 32 -17.58 14.99 -8.34
CA THR A 32 -17.26 14.43 -9.66
C THR A 32 -15.73 14.35 -9.84
N SER A 33 -15.01 15.42 -9.52
CA SER A 33 -13.53 15.42 -9.52
C SER A 33 -12.93 14.39 -8.56
N VAL A 34 -13.49 14.23 -7.36
CA VAL A 34 -13.05 13.22 -6.38
C VAL A 34 -13.25 11.80 -6.92
N ARG A 35 -14.34 11.52 -7.64
CA ARG A 35 -14.55 10.19 -8.26
C ARG A 35 -13.59 9.91 -9.41
N ILE A 36 -13.20 10.93 -10.17
CA ILE A 36 -12.14 10.80 -11.20
C ILE A 36 -10.81 10.39 -10.53
N ILE A 37 -10.53 10.92 -9.34
CA ILE A 37 -9.36 10.50 -8.54
C ILE A 37 -9.49 9.05 -8.10
N TYR A 38 -10.68 8.58 -7.69
CA TYR A 38 -10.90 7.16 -7.37
C TYR A 38 -10.61 6.26 -8.57
N TYR A 39 -11.12 6.63 -9.75
CA TYR A 39 -10.84 5.91 -10.99
C TYR A 39 -9.36 5.93 -11.35
N THR A 40 -8.67 7.04 -11.15
CA THR A 40 -7.21 7.14 -11.38
C THR A 40 -6.43 6.21 -10.46
N MET A 41 -6.80 6.16 -9.19
CA MET A 41 -6.16 5.29 -8.20
C MET A 41 -6.41 3.81 -8.53
N PHE A 42 -7.63 3.46 -8.95
CA PHE A 42 -7.97 2.13 -9.48
C PHE A 42 -7.12 1.79 -10.71
N LEU A 43 -7.03 2.68 -11.69
CA LEU A 43 -6.30 2.46 -12.93
C LEU A 43 -4.81 2.23 -12.70
N MET A 44 -4.17 3.03 -11.84
CA MET A 44 -2.75 2.85 -11.53
C MET A 44 -2.47 1.48 -10.88
N SER A 45 -3.36 1.04 -9.99
CA SER A 45 -3.26 -0.29 -9.37
C SER A 45 -3.55 -1.43 -10.35
N LEU A 46 -4.58 -1.30 -11.19
CA LEU A 46 -4.91 -2.27 -12.24
C LEU A 46 -3.77 -2.40 -13.23
N GLY A 47 -3.21 -1.27 -13.68
CA GLY A 47 -2.16 -1.23 -14.68
C GLY A 47 -0.87 -1.93 -14.24
N PHE A 48 -0.52 -1.80 -12.96
CA PHE A 48 0.53 -2.61 -12.36
C PHE A 48 0.16 -4.10 -12.30
N SER A 49 -1.03 -4.41 -11.79
CA SER A 49 -1.42 -5.78 -11.44
C SER A 49 -1.68 -6.68 -12.64
N ILE A 50 -2.26 -6.16 -13.73
CA ILE A 50 -2.54 -6.95 -14.94
C ILE A 50 -1.23 -7.46 -15.57
N ILE A 51 -0.21 -6.61 -15.63
CA ILE A 51 1.07 -6.97 -16.22
C ILE A 51 1.86 -7.92 -15.30
N LEU A 52 1.73 -7.78 -13.98
CA LEU A 52 2.50 -8.59 -13.02
C LEU A 52 2.25 -10.10 -13.19
N THR A 53 1.04 -10.52 -13.51
CA THR A 53 0.70 -11.95 -13.63
C THR A 53 1.19 -12.61 -14.93
N GLY A 54 1.37 -11.83 -16.01
CA GLY A 54 1.76 -12.36 -17.32
C GLY A 54 3.22 -12.10 -17.70
N VAL A 55 3.99 -11.38 -16.89
CA VAL A 55 5.32 -10.91 -17.28
C VAL A 55 6.37 -12.00 -17.40
N TRP A 56 6.33 -13.05 -16.57
CA TRP A 56 7.30 -14.14 -16.66
C TRP A 56 7.16 -14.93 -17.97
N PRO A 57 5.97 -15.48 -18.31
CA PRO A 57 5.81 -16.17 -19.60
C PRO A 57 6.11 -15.27 -20.81
N TYR A 58 5.80 -13.98 -20.72
CA TYR A 58 6.11 -13.05 -21.82
C TYR A 58 7.62 -12.80 -21.96
N LEU A 59 8.33 -12.63 -20.85
CA LEU A 59 9.80 -12.51 -20.87
C LEU A 59 10.45 -13.78 -21.43
N ASP A 60 9.99 -14.95 -20.99
CA ASP A 60 10.52 -16.25 -21.45
C ASP A 60 10.29 -16.46 -22.95
N LYS A 61 9.13 -16.04 -23.47
CA LYS A 61 8.83 -16.04 -24.91
C LYS A 61 9.75 -15.09 -25.71
N LEU A 62 10.08 -13.93 -25.16
CA LEU A 62 10.89 -12.90 -25.83
C LEU A 62 12.41 -13.18 -25.74
N ASP A 63 12.90 -13.54 -24.56
CA ASP A 63 14.31 -13.87 -24.30
C ASP A 63 14.41 -15.02 -23.28
N PRO A 64 14.46 -16.29 -23.75
CA PRO A 64 14.61 -17.47 -22.89
C PRO A 64 15.89 -17.46 -22.03
N HIS A 65 16.90 -16.68 -22.38
CA HIS A 65 18.19 -16.62 -21.68
C HIS A 65 18.21 -15.56 -20.56
N ALA A 66 17.14 -14.77 -20.38
CA ALA A 66 17.09 -13.72 -19.36
C ALA A 66 17.17 -14.29 -17.93
N GLY A 67 16.58 -15.45 -17.68
CA GLY A 67 16.54 -16.12 -16.38
C GLY A 67 15.66 -15.42 -15.33
N LYS A 68 15.41 -16.11 -14.22
CA LYS A 68 14.53 -15.64 -13.12
C LYS A 68 15.12 -14.45 -12.34
N GLU A 69 16.43 -14.32 -12.29
CA GLU A 69 17.11 -13.19 -11.64
C GLU A 69 16.77 -11.86 -12.34
N PHE A 70 16.74 -11.85 -13.67
CA PHE A 70 16.39 -10.65 -14.44
C PHE A 70 14.92 -10.28 -14.31
N LEU A 71 14.03 -11.28 -14.17
CA LEU A 71 12.62 -11.03 -13.84
C LEU A 71 12.49 -10.23 -12.54
N GLY A 72 13.29 -10.53 -11.52
CA GLY A 72 13.33 -9.78 -10.26
C GLY A 72 13.57 -8.29 -10.48
N TRP A 73 14.53 -7.94 -11.34
CA TRP A 73 14.80 -6.55 -11.74
C TRP A 73 13.60 -5.91 -12.48
N ILE A 74 12.95 -6.64 -13.39
CA ILE A 74 11.78 -6.15 -14.14
C ILE A 74 10.59 -5.88 -13.21
N VAL A 75 10.32 -6.77 -12.27
CA VAL A 75 9.26 -6.62 -11.27
C VAL A 75 9.59 -5.48 -10.31
N GLY A 76 10.85 -5.36 -9.87
CA GLY A 76 11.33 -4.33 -8.95
C GLY A 76 11.47 -2.93 -9.58
N ALA A 77 11.62 -2.81 -10.89
CA ALA A 77 11.79 -1.52 -11.56
C ALA A 77 10.61 -0.56 -11.37
N ASN A 78 9.39 -1.10 -11.32
CA ASN A 78 8.19 -0.31 -11.10
C ASN A 78 8.16 0.37 -9.70
N PRO A 79 8.26 -0.35 -8.57
CA PRO A 79 8.29 0.27 -7.26
C PRO A 79 9.51 1.18 -7.07
N VAL A 80 10.66 0.89 -7.70
CA VAL A 80 11.83 1.80 -7.68
C VAL A 80 11.52 3.13 -8.37
N GLY A 81 10.94 3.10 -9.57
CA GLY A 81 10.51 4.32 -10.27
C GLY A 81 9.49 5.12 -9.45
N GLN A 82 8.50 4.44 -8.86
CA GLN A 82 7.50 5.09 -8.02
C GLN A 82 8.12 5.68 -6.74
N MET A 83 9.07 4.99 -6.11
CA MET A 83 9.75 5.44 -4.90
C MET A 83 10.50 6.76 -5.11
N ILE A 84 11.29 6.85 -6.18
CA ILE A 84 12.12 8.02 -6.48
C ILE A 84 11.25 9.21 -6.89
N PHE A 85 10.24 8.98 -7.73
CA PHE A 85 9.47 10.07 -8.34
C PHE A 85 8.25 10.51 -7.52
N SER A 86 7.79 9.74 -6.51
CA SER A 86 6.65 10.14 -5.67
C SER A 86 6.88 11.48 -4.94
N PRO A 87 8.01 11.72 -4.25
CA PRO A 87 8.30 13.03 -3.66
C PRO A 87 8.46 14.13 -4.70
N LEU A 88 9.07 13.82 -5.86
CA LEU A 88 9.36 14.79 -6.93
C LEU A 88 8.08 15.30 -7.59
N VAL A 89 7.18 14.39 -7.98
CA VAL A 89 5.90 14.73 -8.61
C VAL A 89 4.96 15.38 -7.59
N GLY A 90 5.01 14.96 -6.32
CA GLY A 90 4.34 15.64 -5.21
C GLY A 90 4.83 17.08 -5.00
N TRP A 91 6.14 17.32 -5.03
CA TRP A 91 6.73 18.66 -4.97
C TRP A 91 6.35 19.51 -6.19
N TRP A 92 6.34 18.91 -7.38
CA TRP A 92 5.95 19.61 -8.60
C TRP A 92 4.51 20.11 -8.53
N GLY A 93 3.57 19.27 -8.05
CA GLY A 93 2.17 19.67 -7.82
C GLY A 93 2.04 20.77 -6.76
N ASN A 94 2.82 20.70 -5.69
CA ASN A 94 2.87 21.75 -4.66
C ASN A 94 3.35 23.09 -5.24
N ARG A 95 4.42 23.07 -6.05
CA ARG A 95 5.02 24.28 -6.64
C ARG A 95 4.10 24.93 -7.68
N LEU A 96 3.44 24.13 -8.51
CA LEU A 96 2.50 24.63 -9.50
C LEU A 96 1.22 25.17 -8.89
N GLY A 97 0.87 24.74 -7.67
CA GLY A 97 -0.41 25.07 -7.08
C GLY A 97 -1.60 24.50 -7.85
N SER A 98 -1.39 23.53 -8.77
CA SER A 98 -2.43 22.76 -9.43
C SER A 98 -1.93 21.33 -9.67
N ILE A 99 -2.84 20.36 -9.50
CA ILE A 99 -2.53 18.94 -9.69
C ILE A 99 -2.75 18.46 -11.13
N ARG A 100 -3.46 19.23 -11.96
CA ARG A 100 -3.91 18.78 -13.29
C ARG A 100 -2.75 18.49 -14.22
N LEU A 101 -1.80 19.42 -14.33
CA LEU A 101 -0.66 19.27 -15.26
C LEU A 101 0.24 18.08 -14.87
N PRO A 102 0.68 17.93 -13.61
CA PRO A 102 1.42 16.74 -13.19
C PRO A 102 0.68 15.42 -13.51
N LEU A 103 -0.63 15.35 -13.26
CA LEU A 103 -1.42 14.15 -13.54
C LEU A 103 -1.56 13.86 -15.03
N LEU A 104 -1.80 14.88 -15.88
CA LEU A 104 -1.84 14.71 -17.33
C LEU A 104 -0.51 14.20 -17.88
N CYS A 105 0.62 14.76 -17.41
CA CYS A 105 1.96 14.29 -17.79
C CYS A 105 2.19 12.84 -17.34
N SER A 106 1.82 12.48 -16.11
CA SER A 106 1.92 11.10 -15.62
C SER A 106 1.04 10.14 -16.43
N LEU A 107 -0.19 10.52 -16.80
CA LEU A 107 -1.11 9.68 -17.58
C LEU A 107 -0.69 9.51 -19.04
N ALA A 108 -0.12 10.56 -19.64
CA ALA A 108 0.53 10.44 -20.95
C ALA A 108 1.70 9.47 -20.88
N LEU A 109 2.56 9.60 -19.86
CA LEU A 109 3.67 8.67 -19.65
C LEU A 109 3.19 7.23 -19.39
N PHE A 110 2.10 7.04 -18.64
CA PHE A 110 1.48 5.73 -18.42
C PHE A 110 1.11 5.05 -19.74
N SER A 111 0.44 5.81 -20.62
CA SER A 111 -0.06 5.31 -21.90
C SER A 111 1.10 5.01 -22.85
N ILE A 112 2.11 5.89 -22.92
CA ILE A 112 3.31 5.67 -23.73
C ILE A 112 4.08 4.43 -23.23
N ALA A 113 4.31 4.32 -21.92
CA ALA A 113 5.05 3.21 -21.34
C ALA A 113 4.32 1.87 -21.51
N SER A 114 2.99 1.86 -21.36
CA SER A 114 2.17 0.68 -21.63
C SER A 114 2.14 0.30 -23.11
N GLY A 115 2.20 1.29 -24.01
CA GLY A 115 2.35 1.06 -25.45
C GLY A 115 3.71 0.48 -25.80
N ILE A 116 4.80 0.95 -25.18
CA ILE A 116 6.14 0.36 -25.32
C ILE A 116 6.11 -1.11 -24.90
N TYR A 117 5.49 -1.43 -23.76
CA TYR A 117 5.34 -2.80 -23.29
C TYR A 117 4.53 -3.68 -24.27
N ALA A 118 3.43 -3.15 -24.80
CA ALA A 118 2.60 -3.85 -25.79
C ALA A 118 3.33 -4.10 -27.12
N CYS A 119 4.31 -3.26 -27.43
CA CYS A 119 5.08 -3.29 -28.68
C CYS A 119 6.45 -3.97 -28.54
N LEU A 120 6.72 -4.71 -27.45
CA LEU A 120 8.05 -5.31 -27.23
C LEU A 120 8.49 -6.26 -28.36
N GLU A 121 7.54 -6.96 -29.00
CA GLU A 121 7.80 -7.84 -30.16
C GLU A 121 8.40 -7.09 -31.37
N LEU A 122 8.21 -5.77 -31.46
CA LEU A 122 8.76 -4.96 -32.56
C LEU A 122 10.27 -4.70 -32.42
N PHE A 123 10.82 -4.83 -31.21
CA PHE A 123 12.25 -4.59 -30.98
C PHE A 123 13.05 -5.85 -31.34
N PRO A 124 13.99 -5.77 -32.30
CA PRO A 124 14.73 -6.94 -32.79
C PRO A 124 15.84 -7.40 -31.84
N THR A 125 16.33 -6.53 -30.95
CA THR A 125 17.37 -6.84 -29.95
C THR A 125 16.99 -6.27 -28.58
N ASP A 126 17.53 -6.89 -27.51
CA ASP A 126 17.47 -6.37 -26.13
C ASP A 126 16.06 -6.21 -25.54
N GLN A 127 15.13 -7.07 -25.92
CA GLN A 127 13.72 -7.03 -25.49
C GLN A 127 13.55 -7.03 -23.97
N LYS A 128 14.39 -7.78 -23.23
CA LYS A 128 14.39 -7.77 -21.76
C LYS A 128 14.67 -6.38 -21.16
N TYR A 129 15.58 -5.62 -21.75
CA TYR A 129 15.91 -4.26 -21.29
C TYR A 129 14.83 -3.25 -21.65
N TRP A 130 14.19 -3.39 -22.82
CA TRP A 130 13.00 -2.61 -23.17
C TRP A 130 11.83 -2.89 -22.24
N MET A 131 11.65 -4.15 -21.84
CA MET A 131 10.65 -4.53 -20.83
C MET A 131 10.97 -3.86 -19.49
N LEU A 132 12.22 -3.97 -19.01
CA LEU A 132 12.69 -3.30 -17.79
C LEU A 132 12.43 -1.79 -17.84
N TYR A 133 12.77 -1.14 -18.95
CA TYR A 133 12.58 0.29 -19.17
C TYR A 133 11.09 0.68 -19.14
N SER A 134 10.23 -0.06 -19.84
CA SER A 134 8.78 0.18 -19.83
C SER A 134 8.20 0.07 -18.42
N ARG A 135 8.61 -0.95 -17.64
CA ARG A 135 8.17 -1.15 -16.25
C ARG A 135 8.63 -0.03 -15.34
N PHE A 136 9.86 0.46 -15.51
CA PHE A 136 10.36 1.62 -14.79
C PHE A 136 9.51 2.87 -15.07
N LEU A 137 9.23 3.16 -16.35
CA LEU A 137 8.40 4.30 -16.73
C LEU A 137 6.95 4.22 -16.21
N ILE A 138 6.36 3.03 -16.17
CA ILE A 138 5.05 2.81 -15.51
C ILE A 138 5.14 3.14 -14.00
N GLY A 139 6.26 2.78 -13.35
CA GLY A 139 6.55 3.17 -11.97
C GLY A 139 6.64 4.69 -11.78
N VAL A 140 7.37 5.37 -12.67
CA VAL A 140 7.46 6.85 -12.68
C VAL A 140 6.08 7.47 -12.86
N SER A 141 5.25 6.94 -13.76
CA SER A 141 3.87 7.40 -13.92
C SER A 141 3.01 7.16 -12.66
N SER A 142 3.19 6.02 -11.99
CA SER A 142 2.46 5.63 -10.77
C SER A 142 2.79 6.53 -9.56
N SER A 143 3.83 7.37 -9.65
CA SER A 143 4.08 8.44 -8.67
C SER A 143 2.93 9.47 -8.57
N SER A 144 2.07 9.55 -9.58
CA SER A 144 0.82 10.31 -9.59
C SER A 144 -0.11 10.01 -8.39
N VAL A 145 0.00 8.81 -7.81
CA VAL A 145 -0.69 8.41 -6.57
C VAL A 145 -0.47 9.41 -5.43
N ALA A 146 0.73 9.98 -5.31
CA ALA A 146 1.06 10.99 -4.30
C ALA A 146 0.24 12.28 -4.49
N VAL A 147 0.11 12.72 -5.73
CA VAL A 147 -0.65 13.92 -6.10
C VAL A 147 -2.15 13.68 -5.92
N CYS A 148 -2.64 12.51 -6.28
CA CYS A 148 -4.03 12.10 -6.04
C CYS A 148 -4.39 12.15 -4.54
N ARG A 149 -3.54 11.60 -3.66
CA ARG A 149 -3.74 11.65 -2.20
C ARG A 149 -3.71 13.07 -1.66
N SER A 150 -2.78 13.89 -2.14
CA SER A 150 -2.70 15.30 -1.74
C SER A 150 -3.94 16.09 -2.15
N TYR A 151 -4.43 15.90 -3.37
CA TYR A 151 -5.64 16.58 -3.82
C TYR A 151 -6.88 16.07 -3.10
N LEU A 152 -7.00 14.77 -2.84
CA LEU A 152 -8.11 14.23 -2.06
C LEU A 152 -8.21 14.90 -0.69
N SER A 153 -7.07 15.06 0.01
CA SER A 153 -7.00 15.78 1.28
C SER A 153 -7.43 17.24 1.15
N ALA A 154 -7.01 17.93 0.08
CA ALA A 154 -7.39 19.32 -0.18
C ALA A 154 -8.86 19.50 -0.60
N ALA A 155 -9.44 18.52 -1.30
CA ALA A 155 -10.79 18.55 -1.85
C ALA A 155 -11.87 17.99 -0.91
N THR A 156 -11.50 17.54 0.29
CA THR A 156 -12.43 16.96 1.27
C THR A 156 -12.40 17.73 2.57
N LYS A 157 -13.60 17.90 3.16
CA LYS A 157 -13.74 18.45 4.52
C LYS A 157 -13.12 17.49 5.53
N VAL A 158 -12.67 17.96 6.70
CA VAL A 158 -12.08 17.08 7.73
C VAL A 158 -13.03 15.94 8.12
N LYS A 159 -14.33 16.22 8.19
CA LYS A 159 -15.40 15.23 8.48
C LYS A 159 -15.60 14.19 7.36
N GLU A 160 -15.30 14.53 6.11
CA GLU A 160 -15.50 13.66 4.93
C GLU A 160 -14.24 12.84 4.60
N ARG A 161 -13.09 13.24 5.16
CA ARG A 161 -11.76 12.78 4.72
C ARG A 161 -11.57 11.28 4.88
N THR A 162 -12.01 10.72 5.99
CA THR A 162 -11.85 9.30 6.34
C THR A 162 -12.60 8.41 5.36
N GLY A 163 -13.89 8.70 5.11
CA GLY A 163 -14.66 8.03 4.07
C GLY A 163 -14.03 8.18 2.69
N ALA A 164 -13.56 9.37 2.33
CA ALA A 164 -12.96 9.59 1.01
C ALA A 164 -11.64 8.82 0.82
N VAL A 165 -10.76 8.78 1.83
CA VAL A 165 -9.51 8.00 1.81
C VAL A 165 -9.81 6.51 1.77
N SER A 166 -10.82 6.03 2.51
CA SER A 166 -11.23 4.62 2.50
C SER A 166 -11.70 4.17 1.11
N MET A 167 -12.46 5.01 0.40
CA MET A 167 -12.91 4.73 -0.97
C MET A 167 -11.75 4.75 -1.98
N VAL A 168 -10.76 5.62 -1.79
CA VAL A 168 -9.51 5.58 -2.57
C VAL A 168 -8.78 4.26 -2.35
N SER A 169 -8.61 3.83 -1.10
CA SER A 169 -7.95 2.56 -0.77
C SER A 169 -8.71 1.38 -1.36
N LEU A 170 -10.05 1.37 -1.28
CA LEU A 170 -10.89 0.37 -1.91
C LEU A 170 -10.68 0.33 -3.42
N ALA A 171 -10.67 1.49 -4.09
CA ALA A 171 -10.44 1.57 -5.53
C ALA A 171 -9.08 0.98 -5.93
N GLN A 172 -8.01 1.25 -5.16
CA GLN A 172 -6.70 0.63 -5.39
C GLN A 172 -6.76 -0.88 -5.23
N THR A 173 -7.36 -1.37 -4.15
CA THR A 173 -7.52 -2.81 -3.89
C THR A 173 -8.32 -3.51 -4.99
N LEU A 174 -9.42 -2.91 -5.45
CA LEU A 174 -10.17 -3.43 -6.59
C LEU A 174 -9.32 -3.47 -7.87
N GLY A 175 -8.46 -2.48 -8.11
CA GLY A 175 -7.53 -2.51 -9.23
C GLY A 175 -6.58 -3.71 -9.17
N PHE A 176 -6.03 -4.00 -8.00
CA PHE A 176 -5.20 -5.19 -7.77
C PHE A 176 -5.96 -6.51 -7.97
N ILE A 177 -7.24 -6.58 -7.58
CA ILE A 177 -8.05 -7.79 -7.74
C ILE A 177 -8.47 -7.99 -9.20
N VAL A 178 -8.90 -6.92 -9.87
CA VAL A 178 -9.40 -6.97 -11.26
C VAL A 178 -8.26 -7.22 -12.24
N GLY A 179 -7.03 -6.77 -11.95
CA GLY A 179 -5.87 -6.96 -12.84
C GLY A 179 -5.66 -8.42 -13.28
N PRO A 180 -5.44 -9.37 -12.36
CA PRO A 180 -5.29 -10.80 -12.69
C PRO A 180 -6.51 -11.40 -13.36
N VAL A 181 -7.73 -10.98 -13.00
CA VAL A 181 -8.97 -11.44 -13.65
C VAL A 181 -9.01 -10.99 -15.11
N LEU A 182 -8.62 -9.75 -15.38
CA LEU A 182 -8.53 -9.20 -16.73
C LEU A 182 -7.40 -9.83 -17.53
N GLN A 183 -6.27 -10.17 -16.87
CA GLN A 183 -5.20 -10.98 -17.47
C GLN A 183 -5.73 -12.36 -17.88
N GLY A 184 -6.44 -13.03 -16.98
CA GLY A 184 -7.06 -14.34 -17.24
C GLY A 184 -8.09 -14.27 -18.36
N ALA A 185 -8.84 -13.17 -18.46
CA ALA A 185 -9.77 -12.97 -19.56
C ALA A 185 -9.03 -12.86 -20.91
N VAL A 186 -7.90 -12.17 -20.99
CA VAL A 186 -7.17 -12.04 -22.27
C VAL A 186 -6.40 -13.30 -22.68
N THR A 187 -6.31 -14.36 -21.86
CA THR A 187 -5.72 -15.63 -22.31
C THR A 187 -6.53 -16.29 -23.43
N MET A 188 -7.80 -15.94 -23.57
CA MET A 188 -8.67 -16.39 -24.68
C MET A 188 -8.16 -15.97 -26.07
N PHE A 189 -7.28 -14.96 -26.16
CA PHE A 189 -6.63 -14.57 -27.42
C PHE A 189 -5.52 -15.55 -27.84
N GLY A 190 -5.08 -16.46 -26.96
CA GLY A 190 -3.98 -17.38 -27.23
C GLY A 190 -2.61 -16.71 -27.28
N GLU A 191 -1.56 -17.52 -27.48
CA GLU A 191 -0.17 -17.04 -27.55
C GLU A 191 0.20 -16.44 -28.91
N ASP A 192 -0.39 -16.98 -29.99
CA ASP A 192 -0.15 -16.51 -31.36
C ASP A 192 -1.00 -15.30 -31.72
N GLY A 193 -2.18 -15.17 -31.09
CA GLY A 193 -3.01 -13.98 -31.18
C GLY A 193 -3.50 -13.62 -32.59
N LEU A 194 -4.01 -12.39 -32.73
CA LEU A 194 -4.42 -11.81 -34.01
C LEU A 194 -3.31 -10.90 -34.57
N PRO A 195 -2.90 -11.01 -35.84
CA PRO A 195 -1.87 -10.13 -36.39
C PRO A 195 -2.38 -8.68 -36.52
N LEU A 196 -1.82 -7.75 -35.74
CA LEU A 196 -2.08 -6.30 -35.81
C LEU A 196 -1.26 -5.64 -36.92
N VAL A 197 0.01 -6.02 -37.05
CA VAL A 197 0.91 -5.59 -38.12
C VAL A 197 1.45 -6.85 -38.77
N LYS A 198 1.25 -7.00 -40.09
CA LYS A 198 1.68 -8.20 -40.86
C LYS A 198 3.10 -8.61 -40.45
N ASN A 199 3.20 -9.81 -39.86
CA ASN A 199 4.42 -10.50 -39.44
C ASN A 199 5.33 -9.77 -38.42
N LYS A 200 4.85 -8.76 -37.69
CA LYS A 200 5.68 -8.01 -36.73
C LYS A 200 5.04 -7.71 -35.38
N LEU A 201 3.71 -7.59 -35.30
CA LEU A 201 3.02 -7.32 -34.05
C LEU A 201 1.74 -8.16 -34.00
N HIS A 202 1.62 -8.97 -32.95
CA HIS A 202 0.41 -9.76 -32.70
C HIS A 202 -0.31 -9.25 -31.47
N LEU A 203 -1.64 -9.15 -31.54
CA LEU A 203 -2.51 -9.00 -30.39
C LEU A 203 -2.71 -10.37 -29.76
N ASN A 204 -1.82 -10.73 -28.84
CA ASN A 204 -1.88 -11.97 -28.08
C ASN A 204 -2.19 -11.67 -26.60
N MET A 205 -2.26 -12.72 -25.80
CA MET A 205 -2.56 -12.60 -24.37
C MET A 205 -1.58 -11.70 -23.57
N TYR A 206 -0.36 -11.47 -24.08
CA TYR A 206 0.65 -10.66 -23.41
C TYR A 206 0.59 -9.19 -23.86
N THR A 207 0.50 -8.94 -25.16
CA THR A 207 0.44 -7.58 -25.73
C THR A 207 -0.91 -6.90 -25.48
N ALA A 208 -2.02 -7.67 -25.44
CA ALA A 208 -3.35 -7.15 -25.15
C ALA A 208 -3.44 -6.41 -23.81
N THR A 209 -2.65 -6.84 -22.82
CA THR A 209 -2.59 -6.26 -21.47
C THR A 209 -2.07 -4.82 -21.50
N GLY A 210 -1.04 -4.56 -22.30
CA GLY A 210 -0.49 -3.23 -22.52
C GLY A 210 -1.49 -2.35 -23.27
N TRP A 211 -2.17 -2.88 -24.29
CA TRP A 211 -3.21 -2.14 -25.02
C TRP A 211 -4.43 -1.77 -24.16
N ILE A 212 -4.87 -2.65 -23.26
CA ILE A 212 -5.90 -2.35 -22.27
C ILE A 212 -5.49 -1.16 -21.40
N ASN A 213 -4.25 -1.17 -20.90
CA ASN A 213 -3.72 -0.06 -20.11
C ASN A 213 -3.63 1.24 -20.93
N VAL A 214 -3.22 1.18 -22.20
CA VAL A 214 -3.23 2.34 -23.10
C VAL A 214 -4.63 2.93 -23.23
N LEU A 215 -5.63 2.08 -23.52
CA LEU A 215 -7.01 2.53 -23.69
C LEU A 215 -7.57 3.17 -22.41
N MET A 216 -7.38 2.51 -21.26
CA MET A 216 -7.83 3.05 -19.97
C MET A 216 -7.06 4.31 -19.57
N GLY A 217 -5.77 4.40 -19.91
CA GLY A 217 -4.90 5.56 -19.72
C GLY A 217 -5.37 6.78 -20.50
N ILE A 218 -5.68 6.60 -21.79
CA ILE A 218 -6.23 7.64 -22.65
C ILE A 218 -7.60 8.09 -22.12
N LEU A 219 -8.47 7.15 -21.75
CA LEU A 219 -9.77 7.48 -21.15
C LEU A 219 -9.58 8.34 -19.89
N ASN A 220 -8.66 7.96 -19.00
CA ASN A 220 -8.40 8.74 -17.80
C ASN A 220 -7.81 10.13 -18.12
N PHE A 221 -6.91 10.22 -19.10
CA PHE A 221 -6.38 11.50 -19.58
C PHE A 221 -7.51 12.42 -20.04
N CYS A 222 -8.48 11.90 -20.81
CA CYS A 222 -9.66 12.65 -21.23
C CYS A 222 -10.51 13.14 -20.06
N LEU A 223 -10.62 12.36 -18.96
CA LEU A 223 -11.35 12.77 -17.76
C LEU A 223 -10.68 13.96 -17.03
N PHE A 224 -9.37 14.14 -17.15
CA PHE A 224 -8.65 15.27 -16.56
C PHE A 224 -8.65 16.55 -17.41
N LEU A 225 -9.24 16.51 -18.61
CA LEU A 225 -9.43 17.70 -19.43
C LEU A 225 -10.28 18.75 -18.69
N PRO A 226 -10.05 20.05 -18.94
CA PRO A 226 -10.64 21.15 -18.17
C PRO A 226 -12.18 21.18 -18.19
N PHE A 227 -12.80 20.55 -19.19
CA PHE A 227 -14.25 20.43 -19.30
C PHE A 227 -14.88 19.51 -18.25
N VAL A 228 -14.14 18.49 -17.79
CA VAL A 228 -14.67 17.44 -16.91
C VAL A 228 -14.11 17.60 -15.49
N PHE A 229 -12.79 17.76 -15.36
CA PHE A 229 -12.14 17.87 -14.06
C PHE A 229 -12.02 19.33 -13.62
N LYS A 230 -12.66 19.67 -12.50
CA LYS A 230 -12.56 21.00 -11.86
C LYS A 230 -11.87 20.91 -10.51
N GLU A 231 -10.76 21.63 -10.36
CA GLU A 231 -10.00 21.65 -9.11
C GLU A 231 -10.69 22.58 -8.08
N LYS A 232 -10.96 22.06 -6.88
CA LYS A 232 -11.58 22.78 -5.76
C LYS A 232 -10.87 22.37 -4.47
N ARG A 233 -10.48 23.34 -3.64
CA ARG A 233 -9.68 23.14 -2.42
C ARG A 233 -10.46 23.56 -1.17
N ILE A 234 -11.39 22.72 -0.75
CA ILE A 234 -12.29 23.05 0.36
C ILE A 234 -11.59 23.03 1.71
N ALA A 235 -10.57 22.19 1.90
CA ALA A 235 -9.86 22.12 3.18
C ALA A 235 -9.20 23.45 3.57
N ALA A 236 -8.73 24.23 2.58
CA ALA A 236 -8.18 25.56 2.83
C ALA A 236 -9.28 26.54 3.24
N LEU A 237 -10.43 26.53 2.56
CA LEU A 237 -11.60 27.37 2.87
C LEU A 237 -12.20 27.05 4.26
N GLU A 238 -12.30 25.77 4.60
CA GLU A 238 -12.76 25.30 5.92
C GLU A 238 -11.84 25.83 7.03
N ALA A 239 -10.52 25.70 6.84
CA ALA A 239 -9.54 26.20 7.79
C ALA A 239 -9.55 27.73 7.92
N MET A 240 -9.69 28.46 6.81
CA MET A 240 -9.79 29.93 6.80
C MET A 240 -11.00 30.41 7.58
N LYS A 241 -12.17 29.79 7.35
CA LYS A 241 -13.42 30.14 8.04
C LYS A 241 -13.33 29.88 9.55
N GLN A 242 -12.73 28.77 9.95
CA GLN A 242 -12.60 28.43 11.37
C GLN A 242 -11.55 29.29 12.11
N GLN A 243 -10.50 29.74 11.42
CA GLN A 243 -9.51 30.66 12.02
C GLN A 243 -9.85 32.15 11.84
N GLY A 244 -10.93 32.50 11.14
CA GLY A 244 -11.28 33.89 10.83
C GLY A 244 -10.25 34.61 9.94
N MET A 245 -9.40 33.86 9.22
CA MET A 245 -8.32 34.40 8.41
C MET A 245 -8.74 34.61 6.94
N GLN A 246 -8.32 35.73 6.35
CA GLN A 246 -8.65 36.12 4.97
C GLN A 246 -7.71 35.52 3.93
N SER A 247 -6.56 34.97 4.34
CA SER A 247 -5.54 34.42 3.43
C SER A 247 -5.21 32.96 3.75
N GLU A 248 -5.20 32.11 2.71
CA GLU A 248 -4.75 30.71 2.82
C GLU A 248 -3.34 30.66 3.43
N LYS A 249 -2.44 31.57 3.00
CA LYS A 249 -1.02 31.56 3.37
C LYS A 249 -0.77 31.86 4.84
N GLU A 250 -1.62 32.67 5.45
CA GLU A 250 -1.54 33.01 6.88
C GLU A 250 -2.09 31.86 7.72
N THR A 251 -3.24 31.31 7.30
CA THR A 251 -3.92 30.17 7.94
C THR A 251 -3.02 28.95 8.08
N TRP A 252 -2.22 28.64 7.05
CA TRP A 252 -1.34 27.49 7.17
C TRP A 252 -0.02 27.80 7.88
N LYS A 253 0.44 29.05 7.93
CA LYS A 253 1.64 29.44 8.68
C LYS A 253 1.44 29.37 10.19
N SER A 254 0.25 29.73 10.68
CA SER A 254 -0.12 29.61 12.10
C SER A 254 -0.15 28.14 12.55
N MET A 255 -0.69 27.24 11.71
CA MET A 255 -0.75 25.80 12.02
C MET A 255 0.55 25.06 11.69
N LYS A 256 1.52 25.03 12.61
CA LYS A 256 2.72 24.19 12.48
C LYS A 256 2.36 22.70 12.63
N PRO A 257 2.64 21.84 11.62
CA PRO A 257 2.37 20.41 11.72
C PRO A 257 3.33 19.79 12.72
N ASP A 258 2.83 18.80 13.45
CA ASP A 258 3.69 17.98 14.30
C ASP A 258 4.50 17.01 13.44
N TYR A 259 5.73 17.40 13.13
CA TYR A 259 6.66 16.59 12.35
C TYR A 259 6.98 15.25 13.00
N LEU A 260 6.91 15.14 14.34
CA LEU A 260 7.13 13.87 15.03
C LEU A 260 5.99 12.89 14.73
N SER A 261 4.75 13.38 14.75
CA SER A 261 3.57 12.59 14.39
C SER A 261 3.59 12.21 12.90
N ALA A 262 4.02 13.10 12.01
CA ALA A 262 4.16 12.82 10.59
C ALA A 262 5.18 11.69 10.32
N TRP A 263 6.37 11.78 10.91
CA TRP A 263 7.40 10.74 10.77
C TRP A 263 6.98 9.41 11.41
N THR A 264 6.33 9.45 12.58
CA THR A 264 5.76 8.27 13.22
C THR A 264 4.79 7.53 12.29
N LEU A 265 3.92 8.26 11.59
CA LEU A 265 2.96 7.68 10.66
C LEU A 265 3.62 7.15 9.38
N ILE A 266 4.69 7.80 8.89
CA ILE A 266 5.47 7.29 7.74
C ILE A 266 6.17 5.98 8.11
N SER A 267 6.81 5.91 9.29
CA SER A 267 7.44 4.68 9.78
C SER A 267 6.41 3.57 10.00
N ALA A 268 5.26 3.90 10.59
CA ALA A 268 4.16 2.95 10.74
C ALA A 268 3.62 2.45 9.39
N PHE A 269 3.50 3.33 8.39
CA PHE A 269 3.10 2.97 7.03
C PHE A 269 4.09 2.00 6.39
N PHE A 270 5.39 2.30 6.48
CA PHE A 270 6.46 1.43 5.99
C PHE A 270 6.34 0.03 6.61
N ILE A 271 6.27 -0.07 7.94
CA ILE A 271 6.22 -1.34 8.66
C ILE A 271 4.96 -2.14 8.33
N LEU A 272 3.80 -1.46 8.22
CA LEU A 272 2.54 -2.07 7.85
C LEU A 272 2.58 -2.66 6.44
N VAL A 273 3.08 -1.90 5.45
CA VAL A 273 3.18 -2.37 4.06
C VAL A 273 4.25 -3.47 3.93
N PHE A 274 5.39 -3.33 4.62
CA PHE A 274 6.44 -4.36 4.66
C PHE A 274 5.89 -5.72 5.10
N ASN A 275 5.08 -5.73 6.17
CA ASN A 275 4.45 -6.94 6.68
C ASN A 275 3.37 -7.49 5.74
N PHE A 276 2.66 -6.65 5.01
CA PHE A 276 1.70 -7.12 4.01
C PHE A 276 2.39 -7.89 2.87
N VAL A 277 3.51 -7.35 2.38
CA VAL A 277 4.32 -7.94 1.29
C VAL A 277 4.83 -9.35 1.64
N PHE A 278 4.93 -9.65 2.93
CA PHE A 278 5.22 -11.01 3.39
C PHE A 278 4.27 -12.06 2.84
N LEU A 279 2.95 -11.86 3.02
CA LEU A 279 1.98 -12.86 2.59
C LEU A 279 1.92 -12.92 1.07
N GLU A 280 2.12 -11.79 0.41
CA GLU A 280 2.23 -11.72 -1.05
C GLU A 280 3.40 -12.56 -1.58
N THR A 281 4.56 -12.52 -0.91
CA THR A 281 5.79 -13.19 -1.39
C THR A 281 5.88 -14.65 -0.95
N LEU A 282 5.61 -14.93 0.32
CA LEU A 282 5.95 -16.21 0.94
C LEU A 282 4.75 -17.13 1.17
N ALA A 283 3.50 -16.70 0.95
CA ALA A 283 2.38 -17.56 1.26
C ALA A 283 2.34 -18.84 0.41
N THR A 284 2.56 -18.77 -0.90
CA THR A 284 2.62 -19.97 -1.76
C THR A 284 3.74 -20.94 -1.33
N PRO A 285 5.03 -20.55 -1.25
CA PRO A 285 6.08 -21.48 -0.83
C PRO A 285 5.86 -21.98 0.61
N LEU A 286 5.37 -21.14 1.52
CA LEU A 286 5.02 -21.57 2.88
C LEU A 286 3.99 -22.70 2.89
N THR A 287 2.93 -22.60 2.08
CA THR A 287 1.91 -23.65 2.00
C THR A 287 2.44 -24.94 1.38
N MET A 288 3.36 -24.85 0.41
CA MET A 288 4.03 -26.01 -0.16
C MET A 288 4.90 -26.70 0.89
N ASP A 289 5.72 -25.94 1.62
CA ASP A 289 6.66 -26.47 2.61
C ASP A 289 5.95 -27.03 3.86
N MET A 290 4.85 -26.40 4.30
CA MET A 290 4.13 -26.80 5.52
C MET A 290 3.05 -27.84 5.29
N PHE A 291 2.32 -27.77 4.18
CA PHE A 291 1.17 -28.65 3.92
C PHE A 291 1.49 -29.79 2.94
N ALA A 292 2.68 -29.77 2.33
CA ALA A 292 3.09 -30.65 1.23
C ALA A 292 2.13 -30.57 0.03
N TRP A 293 1.62 -29.36 -0.25
CA TRP A 293 0.82 -29.11 -1.44
C TRP A 293 1.71 -29.12 -2.68
N THR A 294 1.22 -29.74 -3.75
CA THR A 294 1.83 -29.58 -5.08
C THR A 294 1.79 -28.12 -5.49
N LYS A 295 2.68 -27.71 -6.39
CA LYS A 295 2.67 -26.35 -6.95
C LYS A 295 1.30 -25.97 -7.54
N ALA A 296 0.63 -26.92 -8.21
CA ALA A 296 -0.70 -26.71 -8.79
C ALA A 296 -1.78 -26.51 -7.70
N GLU A 297 -1.79 -27.35 -6.66
CA GLU A 297 -2.72 -27.21 -5.54
C GLU A 297 -2.49 -25.92 -4.76
N ALA A 298 -1.23 -25.58 -4.47
CA ALA A 298 -0.89 -24.37 -3.75
C ALA A 298 -1.37 -23.13 -4.51
N LEU A 299 -1.14 -23.06 -5.82
CA LEU A 299 -1.66 -21.97 -6.64
C LEU A 299 -3.19 -21.93 -6.65
N TYR A 300 -3.87 -23.08 -6.76
CA TYR A 300 -5.33 -23.17 -6.76
C TYR A 300 -5.96 -22.70 -5.42
N TYR A 301 -5.50 -23.25 -4.30
CA TYR A 301 -6.04 -22.90 -2.98
C TYR A 301 -5.69 -21.48 -2.58
N MET A 302 -4.45 -21.03 -2.84
CA MET A 302 -4.06 -19.65 -2.57
C MET A 302 -4.88 -18.66 -3.40
N ALA A 303 -5.26 -18.98 -4.63
CA ALA A 303 -6.16 -18.13 -5.41
C ALA A 303 -7.51 -17.93 -4.73
N TRP A 304 -8.14 -19.00 -4.22
CA TRP A 304 -9.40 -18.91 -3.47
C TRP A 304 -9.25 -18.17 -2.13
N ILE A 305 -8.19 -18.45 -1.37
CA ILE A 305 -7.92 -17.77 -0.10
C ILE A 305 -7.73 -16.27 -0.33
N MET A 306 -6.96 -15.89 -1.36
CA MET A 306 -6.77 -14.49 -1.73
C MET A 306 -8.06 -13.83 -2.22
N ALA A 307 -8.91 -14.54 -2.95
CA ALA A 307 -10.21 -14.03 -3.38
C ALA A 307 -11.15 -13.74 -2.19
N VAL A 308 -11.21 -14.66 -1.21
CA VAL A 308 -11.99 -14.45 0.02
C VAL A 308 -11.41 -13.30 0.85
N GLY A 309 -10.07 -13.25 0.99
CA GLY A 309 -9.38 -12.15 1.67
C GLY A 309 -9.62 -10.79 1.02
N ALA A 310 -9.66 -10.75 -0.31
CA ALA A 310 -9.99 -9.57 -1.09
C ALA A 310 -11.42 -9.07 -0.81
N ILE A 311 -12.41 -9.97 -0.79
CA ILE A 311 -13.80 -9.62 -0.45
C ILE A 311 -13.88 -9.07 0.98
N LEU A 312 -13.22 -9.74 1.93
CA LEU A 312 -13.15 -9.31 3.33
C LEU A 312 -12.50 -7.93 3.46
N ALA A 313 -11.37 -7.71 2.78
CA ALA A 313 -10.69 -6.42 2.76
C ALA A 313 -11.54 -5.31 2.13
N SER A 314 -12.23 -5.60 1.02
CA SER A 314 -13.18 -4.66 0.40
C SER A 314 -14.33 -4.28 1.33
N ALA A 315 -14.90 -5.26 2.05
CA ALA A 315 -15.92 -5.00 3.06
C ALA A 315 -15.37 -4.11 4.18
N MET A 316 -14.14 -4.36 4.65
CA MET A 316 -13.51 -3.52 5.66
C MET A 316 -13.34 -2.07 5.20
N PHE A 317 -12.89 -1.82 3.97
CA PHE A 317 -12.78 -0.44 3.47
C PHE A 317 -14.11 0.32 3.51
N LEU A 318 -15.23 -0.35 3.22
CA LEU A 318 -16.58 0.25 3.30
C LEU A 318 -17.01 0.49 4.76
N MET A 319 -16.54 -0.32 5.71
CA MET A 319 -16.90 -0.23 7.14
C MET A 319 -16.05 0.76 7.94
N ILE A 320 -14.92 1.26 7.41
CA ILE A 320 -14.04 2.18 8.15
C ILE A 320 -14.74 3.50 8.51
N ASP A 321 -15.42 4.14 7.56
CA ASP A 321 -16.13 5.41 7.81
C ASP A 321 -17.20 5.31 8.93
N PRO A 322 -18.15 4.35 8.90
CA PRO A 322 -19.11 4.21 9.99
C PRO A 322 -18.46 3.82 11.33
N LEU A 323 -17.34 3.08 11.31
CA LEU A 323 -16.61 2.72 12.51
C LEU A 323 -15.94 3.94 13.16
N CYS A 324 -15.33 4.81 12.36
CA CYS A 324 -14.70 6.05 12.83
C CYS A 324 -15.69 7.15 13.26
N LYS A 325 -16.97 7.02 12.88
CA LYS A 325 -18.05 7.85 13.44
C LYS A 325 -18.43 7.43 14.86
N ARG A 326 -18.20 6.17 15.23
CA ARG A 326 -18.48 5.65 16.58
C ARG A 326 -17.26 5.69 17.51
N PHE A 327 -16.08 5.49 16.95
CA PHE A 327 -14.82 5.42 17.71
C PHE A 327 -13.78 6.39 17.15
N PRO A 328 -12.94 7.01 18.00
CA PRO A 328 -11.84 7.85 17.55
C PRO A 328 -10.88 7.12 16.60
N GLU A 329 -10.47 7.79 15.52
CA GLU A 329 -9.66 7.21 14.44
C GLU A 329 -8.36 6.55 14.92
N GLN A 330 -7.66 7.18 15.86
CA GLN A 330 -6.43 6.63 16.43
C GLN A 330 -6.66 5.32 17.21
N GLN A 331 -7.80 5.16 17.87
CA GLN A 331 -8.12 3.94 18.61
C GLN A 331 -8.46 2.81 17.64
N VAL A 332 -9.22 3.11 16.58
CA VAL A 332 -9.50 2.14 15.50
C VAL A 332 -8.22 1.75 14.77
N LEU A 333 -7.29 2.68 14.57
CA LEU A 333 -5.98 2.37 13.98
C LEU A 333 -5.18 1.38 14.84
N ILE A 334 -5.09 1.63 16.15
CA ILE A 334 -4.29 0.80 17.05
C ILE A 334 -4.94 -0.58 17.26
N TRP A 335 -6.22 -0.61 17.67
CA TRP A 335 -6.90 -1.85 18.04
C TRP A 335 -7.50 -2.61 16.85
N GLY A 336 -7.97 -1.90 15.83
CA GLY A 336 -8.51 -2.50 14.62
C GLY A 336 -7.43 -2.81 13.58
N GLY A 337 -6.45 -1.91 13.40
CA GLY A 337 -5.38 -2.10 12.42
C GLY A 337 -4.21 -2.91 12.96
N PHE A 338 -3.43 -2.31 13.87
CA PHE A 338 -2.15 -2.88 14.31
C PHE A 338 -2.32 -4.12 15.21
N PHE A 339 -3.24 -4.11 16.16
CA PHE A 339 -3.44 -5.24 17.06
C PHE A 339 -3.86 -6.51 16.30
N LEU A 340 -4.79 -6.41 15.34
CA LEU A 340 -5.15 -7.55 14.48
C LEU A 340 -3.97 -8.01 13.62
N MET A 341 -3.16 -7.09 13.11
CA MET A 341 -1.92 -7.44 12.41
C MET A 341 -0.93 -8.19 13.31
N VAL A 342 -0.73 -7.76 14.56
CA VAL A 342 0.12 -8.46 15.55
C VAL A 342 -0.41 -9.86 15.84
N LEU A 343 -1.72 -9.99 16.10
CA LEU A 343 -2.35 -11.29 16.31
C LEU A 343 -2.19 -12.20 15.10
N GLY A 344 -2.39 -11.68 13.89
CA GLY A 344 -2.17 -12.44 12.67
C GLY A 344 -0.76 -13.03 12.58
N ARG A 345 0.27 -12.25 12.93
CA ARG A 345 1.67 -12.74 12.94
C ARG A 345 1.96 -13.71 14.07
N ALA A 346 1.44 -13.46 15.26
CA ALA A 346 1.58 -14.37 16.40
C ALA A 346 0.93 -15.73 16.10
N VAL A 347 -0.25 -15.73 15.47
CA VAL A 347 -0.93 -16.94 15.04
C VAL A 347 -0.14 -17.71 13.99
N TYR A 348 0.63 -17.06 13.12
CA TYR A 348 1.45 -17.78 12.14
C TYR A 348 2.68 -18.49 12.73
N ILE A 349 3.05 -18.22 13.98
CA ILE A 349 4.17 -18.92 14.64
C ILE A 349 3.79 -20.41 14.79
N PRO A 350 4.54 -21.36 14.21
CA PRO A 350 4.15 -22.77 14.23
C PRO A 350 4.05 -23.33 15.67
N MET A 351 2.85 -23.79 16.04
CA MET A 351 2.53 -24.28 17.39
C MET A 351 2.09 -25.75 17.42
N SER A 352 1.94 -26.41 16.26
CA SER A 352 1.47 -27.80 16.21
C SER A 352 2.45 -28.77 16.88
N ASP A 353 1.94 -29.81 17.53
CA ASP A 353 2.80 -30.85 18.15
C ASP A 353 3.42 -31.80 17.11
N THR A 354 2.89 -31.81 15.89
CA THR A 354 3.43 -32.59 14.77
C THR A 354 4.47 -31.78 13.97
N PRO A 355 5.62 -32.34 13.58
CA PRO A 355 6.57 -31.67 12.69
C PRO A 355 5.95 -31.39 11.30
N PRO A 356 6.50 -30.44 10.52
CA PRO A 356 6.09 -30.22 9.13
C PRO A 356 6.38 -31.46 8.29
N LYS A 357 5.61 -31.64 7.22
CA LYS A 357 5.79 -32.77 6.30
C LYS A 357 7.11 -32.59 5.54
N LEU A 358 8.05 -33.50 5.72
CA LEU A 358 9.37 -33.47 5.07
C LEU A 358 9.30 -34.03 3.65
N ALA A 359 9.98 -33.37 2.71
CA ALA A 359 10.22 -33.90 1.38
C ALA A 359 11.27 -35.02 1.44
N LEU A 360 10.86 -36.28 1.23
CA LEU A 360 11.76 -37.42 1.18
C LEU A 360 12.27 -37.64 -0.25
N PRO A 361 13.59 -37.67 -0.49
CA PRO A 361 14.16 -38.05 -1.79
C PRO A 361 14.03 -39.57 -2.03
N GLU A 362 13.85 -39.96 -3.29
CA GLU A 362 13.62 -41.33 -3.78
C GLU A 362 14.69 -42.36 -3.31
N ASN A 363 15.91 -41.92 -3.04
CA ASN A 363 16.97 -42.80 -2.53
C ASN A 363 16.75 -43.22 -1.06
N ALA A 364 16.01 -42.44 -0.28
CA ALA A 364 15.70 -42.74 1.12
C ALA A 364 14.50 -43.70 1.25
N THR A 365 13.55 -43.66 0.32
CA THR A 365 12.46 -44.66 0.25
C THR A 365 13.00 -46.04 -0.15
N LEU A 366 13.98 -46.09 -1.05
CA LEU A 366 14.67 -47.35 -1.42
C LEU A 366 15.66 -47.87 -0.37
N ALA A 367 16.29 -46.97 0.40
CA ALA A 367 17.19 -47.35 1.50
C ALA A 367 16.44 -47.77 2.77
N SER A 368 15.30 -47.15 3.09
CA SER A 368 14.42 -47.57 4.20
C SER A 368 13.69 -48.88 3.93
N LEU A 369 13.49 -49.26 2.66
CA LEU A 369 13.02 -50.60 2.29
C LEU A 369 14.09 -51.71 2.45
N ARG A 370 15.35 -51.35 2.73
CA ARG A 370 16.46 -52.32 2.87
C ARG A 370 17.01 -52.47 4.30
N MET A 371 16.59 -51.62 5.24
CA MET A 371 17.10 -51.65 6.61
C MET A 371 15.97 -51.82 7.62
N GLU A 372 15.85 -53.09 8.04
CA GLU A 372 15.34 -53.60 9.32
C GLU A 372 13.87 -53.33 9.71
N ASP A 373 13.29 -54.41 10.23
CA ASP A 373 11.94 -54.54 10.74
C ASP A 373 11.57 -53.41 11.72
N ASP A 374 10.32 -52.93 11.58
CA ASP A 374 9.55 -52.15 12.56
C ASP A 374 9.64 -50.60 12.54
N VAL A 375 9.62 -49.98 11.35
CA VAL A 375 9.24 -48.55 11.22
C VAL A 375 8.21 -48.35 10.11
N THR A 376 6.95 -48.14 10.50
CA THR A 376 5.86 -47.71 9.59
C THR A 376 6.14 -46.31 9.06
N PRO A 377 6.30 -46.09 7.74
CA PRO A 377 6.50 -44.75 7.18
C PRO A 377 5.17 -44.00 7.10
N TYR A 378 5.04 -42.89 7.83
CA TYR A 378 3.89 -42.00 7.72
C TYR A 378 3.98 -41.19 6.39
N VAL A 379 2.98 -41.40 5.55
CA VAL A 379 2.68 -40.73 4.26
C VAL A 379 1.37 -39.96 4.47
N TYR A 380 1.17 -38.80 3.84
CA TYR A 380 0.01 -37.95 4.11
C TYR A 380 -0.77 -37.61 2.84
N GLY A 381 -1.95 -38.21 2.68
CA GLY A 381 -3.07 -37.63 1.94
C GLY A 381 -3.76 -36.55 2.79
N SER A 382 -4.37 -35.54 2.15
CA SER A 382 -5.22 -34.57 2.84
C SER A 382 -6.69 -34.83 2.51
N ASN A 383 -7.61 -34.63 3.46
CA ASN A 383 -9.07 -34.79 3.31
C ASN A 383 -9.74 -33.88 2.25
N PHE A 384 -8.97 -33.23 1.37
CA PHE A 384 -9.44 -32.23 0.40
C PHE A 384 -9.09 -32.55 -1.06
N THR A 385 -8.49 -33.71 -1.36
CA THR A 385 -7.95 -34.02 -2.69
C THR A 385 -8.98 -34.60 -3.65
N ASN A 386 -9.59 -33.74 -4.47
CA ASN A 386 -10.09 -34.11 -5.80
C ASN A 386 -9.70 -33.01 -6.81
N VAL A 387 -8.42 -32.64 -6.83
CA VAL A 387 -7.84 -31.85 -7.93
C VAL A 387 -7.13 -32.83 -8.86
N TRP A 388 -7.66 -32.96 -10.08
CA TRP A 388 -7.08 -33.79 -11.14
C TRP A 388 -5.66 -33.29 -11.46
N SER A 389 -4.67 -34.11 -11.12
CA SER A 389 -3.27 -33.93 -11.52
C SER A 389 -2.75 -35.27 -12.03
N ASN A 390 -2.06 -35.27 -13.17
CA ASN A 390 -1.42 -36.47 -13.73
C ASN A 390 -0.18 -36.95 -12.95
N LEU A 391 0.14 -36.34 -11.80
CA LEU A 391 1.20 -36.81 -10.90
C LEU A 391 0.65 -37.91 -9.99
N THR A 392 1.37 -39.03 -9.90
CA THR A 392 1.08 -40.16 -9.02
C THR A 392 1.17 -39.72 -7.55
N ARG A 393 0.00 -39.56 -6.93
CA ARG A 393 -0.12 -39.46 -5.47
C ARG A 393 0.05 -40.87 -4.90
N VAL A 394 1.02 -41.07 -4.02
CA VAL A 394 1.12 -42.33 -3.26
C VAL A 394 0.15 -42.21 -2.08
N ASP A 395 -1.04 -42.77 -2.24
CA ASP A 395 -2.09 -42.81 -1.21
C ASP A 395 -1.81 -43.88 -0.15
N PHE A 396 -2.33 -43.63 1.06
CA PHE A 396 -2.06 -44.34 2.32
C PHE A 396 -2.60 -45.78 2.40
N ASP A 397 -3.22 -46.29 1.35
CA ASP A 397 -3.91 -47.59 1.34
C ASP A 397 -3.50 -48.47 0.15
N TYR A 398 -2.35 -48.21 -0.47
CA TYR A 398 -1.85 -49.08 -1.52
C TYR A 398 -1.23 -50.36 -0.93
N SER A 399 -2.04 -51.42 -0.86
CA SER A 399 -1.63 -52.77 -0.45
C SER A 399 -1.22 -53.67 -1.63
N GLY A 400 -0.91 -53.08 -2.80
CA GLY A 400 -0.41 -53.80 -3.97
C GLY A 400 1.12 -53.93 -3.97
N PRO A 401 1.70 -54.88 -4.72
CA PRO A 401 3.14 -54.91 -4.93
C PRO A 401 3.58 -53.61 -5.60
N ILE A 402 4.64 -52.99 -5.07
CA ILE A 402 5.31 -51.85 -5.69
C ILE A 402 5.58 -52.24 -7.16
N PRO A 403 5.20 -51.41 -8.15
CA PRO A 403 5.56 -51.70 -9.53
C PRO A 403 7.08 -51.79 -9.60
N THR A 404 7.61 -53.01 -9.76
CA THR A 404 8.97 -53.21 -10.24
C THR A 404 8.96 -52.72 -11.66
N ALA A 405 9.23 -51.42 -11.83
CA ALA A 405 9.46 -50.85 -13.14
C ALA A 405 10.62 -51.64 -13.75
N GLY A 406 10.30 -52.42 -14.78
CA GLY A 406 11.28 -52.71 -15.80
C GLY A 406 11.92 -51.40 -16.23
N THR A 407 13.19 -51.48 -16.58
CA THR A 407 14.03 -50.44 -17.19
C THR A 407 13.31 -49.69 -18.31
N GLU A 408 12.45 -48.75 -17.95
CA GLU A 408 11.96 -47.67 -18.78
C GLU A 408 12.15 -46.41 -17.95
N THR A 409 13.06 -45.58 -18.44
CA THR A 409 13.40 -44.26 -17.94
C THR A 409 12.15 -43.41 -17.82
N LEU A 410 11.59 -43.33 -16.61
CA LEU A 410 10.63 -42.30 -16.21
C LEU A 410 11.38 -40.97 -16.13
N ASP A 411 11.55 -40.31 -17.28
CA ASP A 411 11.94 -38.89 -17.42
C ASP A 411 10.76 -37.98 -16.99
N GLY A 412 10.27 -38.18 -15.77
CA GLY A 412 9.30 -37.30 -15.13
C GLY A 412 9.82 -36.93 -13.76
N ASP A 413 10.28 -35.69 -13.59
CA ASP A 413 10.67 -35.11 -12.30
C ASP A 413 9.58 -35.43 -11.25
N ILE A 414 9.86 -36.36 -10.34
CA ILE A 414 9.02 -36.60 -9.17
C ILE A 414 9.32 -35.46 -8.21
N ASP A 415 8.50 -34.40 -8.26
CA ASP A 415 8.61 -33.26 -7.36
C ASP A 415 8.47 -33.74 -5.90
N ALA A 416 9.55 -33.70 -5.14
CA ALA A 416 9.52 -34.00 -3.71
C ALA A 416 8.67 -32.94 -2.98
N LEU A 417 7.54 -33.37 -2.41
CA LEU A 417 6.57 -32.48 -1.76
C LEU A 417 6.88 -32.27 -0.28
N GLY A 418 6.75 -31.03 0.19
CA GLY A 418 7.00 -30.65 1.58
C GLY A 418 8.35 -29.97 1.82
N CYS A 419 8.70 -29.79 3.08
CA CYS A 419 9.87 -29.02 3.50
C CYS A 419 11.16 -29.70 3.03
N PRO A 420 12.00 -29.03 2.22
CA PRO A 420 13.17 -29.68 1.62
C PRO A 420 14.26 -29.94 2.66
N PRO A 421 14.95 -31.11 2.61
CA PRO A 421 15.99 -31.45 3.58
C PRO A 421 17.23 -30.54 3.49
N SER A 422 17.35 -29.74 2.42
CA SER A 422 18.37 -28.69 2.26
C SER A 422 18.17 -27.52 3.25
N GLN A 423 16.97 -27.36 3.81
CA GLN A 423 16.68 -26.36 4.82
C GLN A 423 16.76 -26.99 6.22
N GLU A 424 17.79 -26.65 6.99
CA GLU A 424 18.05 -27.25 8.31
C GLU A 424 16.91 -26.99 9.31
N TRP A 425 16.25 -25.84 9.23
CA TRP A 425 15.15 -25.47 10.10
C TRP A 425 13.91 -26.36 9.94
N CYS A 426 13.74 -27.05 8.80
CA CYS A 426 12.66 -28.00 8.58
C CYS A 426 12.68 -29.16 9.61
N LYS A 427 13.86 -29.53 10.11
CA LYS A 427 14.03 -30.66 11.04
C LYS A 427 13.65 -30.32 12.48
N THR A 428 13.73 -29.04 12.85
CA THR A 428 13.56 -28.56 14.23
C THR A 428 12.27 -27.78 14.43
N THR A 429 11.65 -27.29 13.34
CA THR A 429 10.44 -26.48 13.40
C THR A 429 9.21 -27.36 13.58
N ARG A 430 8.22 -26.86 14.32
CA ARG A 430 6.90 -27.49 14.46
C ARG A 430 6.06 -27.28 13.20
N GLY A 431 5.08 -28.14 12.96
CA GLY A 431 4.12 -27.98 11.88
C GLY A 431 3.18 -26.79 12.12
N MET A 432 2.57 -26.33 11.04
CA MET A 432 1.48 -25.35 11.06
C MET A 432 0.19 -26.04 10.62
N THR A 433 -0.94 -25.72 11.26
CA THR A 433 -2.25 -26.25 10.82
C THR A 433 -2.87 -25.34 9.76
N ILE A 434 -3.72 -25.89 8.89
CA ILE A 434 -4.45 -25.10 7.88
C ILE A 434 -5.36 -24.07 8.56
N SER A 435 -6.04 -24.45 9.64
CA SER A 435 -6.88 -23.53 10.43
C SER A 435 -6.08 -22.34 10.98
N GLN A 436 -4.89 -22.60 11.50
CA GLN A 436 -3.99 -21.56 12.00
C GLN A 436 -3.59 -20.59 10.87
N PHE A 437 -3.23 -21.11 9.69
CA PHE A 437 -2.93 -20.29 8.53
C PHE A 437 -4.12 -19.41 8.10
N LEU A 438 -5.33 -19.99 8.03
CA LEU A 438 -6.54 -19.26 7.65
C LEU A 438 -6.93 -18.18 8.67
N ILE A 439 -6.79 -18.43 9.97
CA ILE A 439 -7.06 -17.44 11.02
C ILE A 439 -6.04 -16.29 10.95
N GLY A 440 -4.75 -16.59 10.81
CA GLY A 440 -3.71 -15.58 10.63
C GLY A 440 -3.94 -14.72 9.38
N TYR A 441 -4.41 -15.35 8.31
CA TYR A 441 -4.76 -14.69 7.07
C TYR A 441 -5.97 -13.78 7.24
N ALA A 442 -7.04 -14.25 7.90
CA ALA A 442 -8.24 -13.45 8.18
C ALA A 442 -7.92 -12.21 9.02
N PHE A 443 -7.12 -12.35 10.09
CA PHE A 443 -6.68 -11.20 10.87
C PHE A 443 -5.88 -10.19 10.05
N THR A 444 -5.01 -10.65 9.15
CA THR A 444 -4.25 -9.78 8.26
C THR A 444 -5.15 -9.09 7.24
N ALA A 445 -6.10 -9.81 6.65
CA ALA A 445 -7.07 -9.30 5.68
C ALA A 445 -8.01 -8.25 6.27
N ILE A 446 -8.26 -8.28 7.58
CA ILE A 446 -9.04 -7.26 8.30
C ILE A 446 -8.16 -6.09 8.76
N GLY A 447 -7.03 -6.39 9.41
CA GLY A 447 -6.18 -5.37 10.02
C GLY A 447 -5.47 -4.46 9.01
N TYR A 448 -5.01 -5.01 7.88
CA TYR A 448 -4.28 -4.23 6.88
C TYR A 448 -5.11 -3.09 6.25
N PRO A 449 -6.34 -3.32 5.75
CA PRO A 449 -7.21 -2.26 5.25
C PRO A 449 -7.45 -1.13 6.25
N ILE A 450 -7.74 -1.48 7.51
CA ILE A 450 -7.97 -0.51 8.58
C ILE A 450 -6.70 0.31 8.82
N GLY A 451 -5.56 -0.35 8.96
CA GLY A 451 -4.27 0.30 9.20
C GLY A 451 -3.88 1.25 8.08
N VAL A 452 -3.91 0.80 6.82
CA VAL A 452 -3.40 1.57 5.69
C VAL A 452 -4.25 2.82 5.44
N THR A 453 -5.57 2.71 5.57
CA THR A 453 -6.51 3.82 5.40
C THR A 453 -6.40 4.82 6.54
N LEU A 454 -6.34 4.36 7.80
CA LEU A 454 -6.30 5.27 8.94
C LEU A 454 -4.95 5.95 9.11
N ILE A 455 -3.83 5.29 8.79
CA ILE A 455 -2.53 5.97 8.74
C ILE A 455 -2.57 7.11 7.72
N THR A 456 -3.05 6.84 6.50
CA THR A 456 -3.14 7.84 5.44
C THR A 456 -4.10 8.98 5.83
N THR A 457 -5.22 8.65 6.47
CA THR A 457 -6.22 9.62 6.92
C THR A 457 -5.66 10.51 8.03
N ILE A 458 -5.16 9.93 9.13
CA ILE A 458 -4.63 10.69 10.26
C ILE A 458 -3.44 11.54 9.80
N PHE A 459 -2.56 10.99 8.95
CA PHE A 459 -1.44 11.74 8.38
C PHE A 459 -1.90 12.98 7.60
N SER A 460 -2.91 12.82 6.74
CA SER A 460 -3.49 13.94 6.01
C SER A 460 -4.16 14.98 6.91
N LYS A 461 -4.67 14.59 8.09
CA LYS A 461 -5.24 15.50 9.08
C LYS A 461 -4.17 16.23 9.88
N VAL A 462 -3.12 15.53 10.32
CA VAL A 462 -1.97 16.09 11.04
C VAL A 462 -1.23 17.15 10.21
N LEU A 463 -1.14 16.98 8.90
CA LEU A 463 -0.51 17.96 8.00
C LEU A 463 -1.34 19.25 7.81
N GLY A 464 -2.63 19.25 8.13
CA GLY A 464 -3.52 20.41 7.98
C GLY A 464 -3.75 20.84 6.53
N PRO A 465 -4.24 22.05 6.25
CA PRO A 465 -4.58 22.51 4.89
C PRO A 465 -3.36 22.85 4.00
N ARG A 466 -2.14 22.62 4.48
CA ARG A 466 -0.89 22.91 3.76
C ARG A 466 -0.79 22.12 2.46
N PRO A 467 -0.01 22.56 1.46
CA PRO A 467 0.32 21.74 0.29
C PRO A 467 0.98 20.40 0.70
N GLN A 468 0.21 19.29 0.66
CA GLN A 468 0.63 17.99 1.18
C GLN A 468 1.35 17.10 0.16
N GLY A 469 1.55 17.57 -1.08
CA GLY A 469 2.06 16.76 -2.20
C GLY A 469 3.37 16.06 -1.90
N THR A 470 4.38 16.80 -1.45
CA THR A 470 5.70 16.23 -1.10
C THR A 470 5.61 15.22 0.04
N TRP A 471 4.86 15.51 1.10
CA TRP A 471 4.70 14.63 2.25
C TRP A 471 3.95 13.33 1.91
N MET A 472 2.88 13.44 1.10
CA MET A 472 2.19 12.28 0.52
C MET A 472 3.11 11.49 -0.41
N GLY A 473 4.01 12.18 -1.11
CA GLY A 473 5.07 11.58 -1.91
C GLY A 473 6.08 10.77 -1.09
N ILE A 474 6.56 11.31 0.04
CA ILE A 474 7.46 10.60 0.96
C ILE A 474 6.76 9.36 1.55
N MET A 475 5.52 9.50 2.02
CA MET A 475 4.75 8.36 2.52
C MET A 475 4.58 7.28 1.44
N THR A 476 4.20 7.66 0.23
CA THR A 476 4.04 6.72 -0.90
C THR A 476 5.37 6.05 -1.26
N GLY A 477 6.45 6.83 -1.27
CA GLY A 477 7.81 6.33 -1.50
C GLY A 477 8.25 5.31 -0.45
N SER A 478 7.95 5.55 0.84
CA SER A 478 8.24 4.59 1.91
C SER A 478 7.52 3.25 1.72
N GLY A 479 6.26 3.27 1.27
CA GLY A 479 5.54 2.04 0.92
C GLY A 479 6.18 1.29 -0.24
N CYS A 480 6.64 2.01 -1.28
CA CYS A 480 7.33 1.40 -2.42
C CYS A 480 8.69 0.81 -2.01
N LEU A 481 9.43 1.51 -1.14
CA LEU A 481 10.67 1.00 -0.56
C LEU A 481 10.42 -0.30 0.22
N SER A 482 9.34 -0.37 1.00
CA SER A 482 8.99 -1.59 1.72
C SER A 482 8.66 -2.77 0.80
N ARG A 483 8.03 -2.51 -0.36
CA ARG A 483 7.75 -3.54 -1.39
C ARG A 483 9.00 -4.02 -2.11
N ALA A 484 9.99 -3.15 -2.29
CA ALA A 484 11.27 -3.53 -2.88
C ALA A 484 12.14 -4.33 -1.91
N LEU A 485 12.23 -3.91 -0.65
CA LEU A 485 13.07 -4.54 0.37
C LEU A 485 12.45 -5.79 1.02
N GLY A 486 11.12 -5.83 1.11
CA GLY A 486 10.36 -6.90 1.76
C GLY A 486 10.75 -8.30 1.27
N PRO A 487 10.62 -8.61 -0.03
CA PRO A 487 10.90 -9.94 -0.55
C PRO A 487 12.35 -10.39 -0.30
N VAL A 488 13.31 -9.48 -0.43
CA VAL A 488 14.75 -9.77 -0.21
C VAL A 488 15.01 -10.13 1.24
N PHE A 489 14.54 -9.31 2.17
CA PHE A 489 14.71 -9.54 3.61
C PHE A 489 14.01 -10.83 4.04
N LEU A 490 12.75 -10.99 3.64
CA LEU A 490 11.90 -12.09 4.09
C LEU A 490 12.35 -13.42 3.50
N SER A 491 12.71 -13.47 2.21
CA SER A 491 13.25 -14.69 1.58
C SER A 491 14.57 -15.10 2.23
N THR A 492 15.45 -14.15 2.55
CA THR A 492 16.73 -14.44 3.22
C THR A 492 16.53 -15.02 4.62
N ILE A 493 15.64 -14.42 5.43
CA ILE A 493 15.38 -14.93 6.79
C ILE A 493 14.65 -16.26 6.74
N TYR A 494 13.67 -16.39 5.84
CA TYR A 494 12.92 -17.63 5.65
C TYR A 494 13.84 -18.80 5.28
N THR A 495 14.70 -18.62 4.29
CA THR A 495 15.59 -19.69 3.82
C THR A 495 16.67 -20.06 4.82
N LYS A 496 17.26 -19.08 5.54
CA LYS A 496 18.38 -19.32 6.47
C LYS A 496 17.96 -19.68 7.89
N TYR A 497 16.96 -18.99 8.44
CA TYR A 497 16.61 -19.07 9.87
C TYR A 497 15.22 -19.71 10.10
N GLY A 498 14.40 -19.87 9.06
CA GLY A 498 13.11 -20.54 9.14
C GLY A 498 11.99 -19.72 9.77
N LEU A 499 10.87 -20.39 10.05
CA LEU A 499 9.59 -19.75 10.36
C LEU A 499 9.54 -19.02 11.69
N TYR A 500 10.19 -19.53 12.74
CA TYR A 500 10.20 -18.87 14.05
C TYR A 500 10.82 -17.48 13.99
N TRP A 501 11.95 -17.34 13.29
CA TRP A 501 12.61 -16.07 13.11
C TRP A 501 11.83 -15.15 12.16
N THR A 502 11.27 -15.71 11.10
CA THR A 502 10.48 -14.93 10.14
C THR A 502 9.19 -14.36 10.76
N PHE A 503 8.36 -15.19 11.40
CA PHE A 503 7.12 -14.74 12.04
C PHE A 503 7.38 -14.02 13.37
N GLY A 504 8.39 -14.44 14.13
CA GLY A 504 8.79 -13.78 15.37
C GLY A 504 9.29 -12.35 15.12
N SER A 505 10.22 -12.14 14.19
CA SER A 505 10.74 -10.81 13.88
C SER A 505 9.65 -9.87 13.34
N THR A 506 8.77 -10.37 12.46
CA THR A 506 7.66 -9.59 11.91
C THR A 506 6.61 -9.25 12.97
N ALA A 507 6.28 -10.19 13.87
CA ALA A 507 5.40 -9.95 15.01
C ALA A 507 5.98 -8.91 15.98
N VAL A 508 7.26 -9.03 16.35
CA VAL A 508 7.95 -8.07 17.23
C VAL A 508 7.99 -6.69 16.61
N MET A 509 8.32 -6.57 15.32
CA MET A 509 8.34 -5.29 14.62
C MET A 509 6.96 -4.63 14.60
N MET A 510 5.89 -5.41 14.40
CA MET A 510 4.53 -4.89 14.41
C MET A 510 4.05 -4.51 15.82
N ALA A 511 4.41 -5.29 16.85
CA ALA A 511 4.09 -5.02 18.24
C ALA A 511 4.81 -3.77 18.76
N ALA A 512 6.11 -3.62 18.45
CA ALA A 512 6.88 -2.42 18.79
C ALA A 512 6.25 -1.16 18.16
N THR A 513 5.81 -1.25 16.90
CA THR A 513 5.12 -0.14 16.22
C THR A 513 3.77 0.16 16.87
N MET A 514 3.02 -0.86 17.26
CA MET A 514 1.75 -0.69 17.98
C MET A 514 1.97 0.02 19.33
N MET A 515 2.99 -0.37 20.09
CA MET A 515 3.35 0.28 21.36
C MET A 515 3.78 1.74 21.14
N TRP A 516 4.56 2.01 20.09
CA TRP A 516 4.96 3.37 19.73
C TRP A 516 3.77 4.25 19.37
N LEU A 517 2.84 3.74 18.54
CA LEU A 517 1.60 4.45 18.20
C LEU A 517 0.70 4.67 19.43
N TRP A 518 0.64 3.70 20.34
CA TRP A 518 -0.07 3.84 21.62
C TRP A 518 0.52 4.94 22.49
N GLN A 519 1.85 5.07 22.54
CA GLN A 519 2.52 6.13 23.27
C GLN A 519 2.26 7.51 22.63
N MET A 520 2.23 7.58 21.30
CA MET A 520 1.98 8.82 20.55
C MET A 520 0.48 9.13 20.34
N ARG A 521 -0.43 8.35 20.92
CA ARG A 521 -1.88 8.43 20.64
C ARG A 521 -2.49 9.82 20.89
N GLU A 522 -2.00 10.55 21.87
CA GLU A 522 -2.51 11.89 22.21
C GLU A 522 -2.07 12.95 21.19
N ARG A 523 -0.88 12.77 20.59
CA ARG A 523 -0.37 13.63 19.51
C ARG A 523 -0.97 13.32 18.15
N LEU A 524 -1.46 12.09 17.96
CA LEU A 524 -2.12 11.63 16.75
C LEU A 524 -3.55 12.18 16.61
N VAL A 525 -4.13 12.74 17.68
CA VAL A 525 -5.42 13.44 17.62
C VAL A 525 -5.25 14.69 16.74
N PRO A 526 -6.02 14.83 15.64
CA PRO A 526 -6.03 16.06 14.87
C PRO A 526 -6.46 17.22 15.76
N ILE A 527 -5.65 18.26 15.85
CA ILE A 527 -5.98 19.46 16.64
C ILE A 527 -7.24 20.10 16.04
N PRO A 528 -8.34 20.25 16.82
CA PRO A 528 -9.51 20.99 16.35
C PRO A 528 -9.09 22.42 16.00
N TYR A 529 -9.54 22.95 14.86
CA TYR A 529 -9.10 24.28 14.39
C TYR A 529 -9.33 25.39 15.43
N ASP A 530 -10.37 25.27 16.27
CA ASP A 530 -10.69 26.22 17.34
C ASP A 530 -9.66 26.25 18.49
N ALA A 531 -8.90 25.17 18.70
CA ALA A 531 -7.93 25.08 19.79
C ALA A 531 -6.63 25.84 19.49
N SER A 532 -6.29 26.04 18.21
CA SER A 532 -5.08 26.76 17.79
C SER A 532 -5.13 28.24 18.19
N CYS A 533 -6.29 28.89 18.06
CA CYS A 533 -6.47 30.29 18.44
C CYS A 533 -6.34 30.50 19.95
N ARG A 534 -6.86 29.59 20.78
CA ARG A 534 -6.77 29.73 22.24
C ARG A 534 -5.33 29.60 22.75
N GLY A 535 -4.51 28.79 22.07
CA GLY A 535 -3.08 28.66 22.36
C GLY A 535 -2.27 29.90 21.97
N GLU A 536 -2.53 30.48 20.80
CA GLU A 536 -1.85 31.73 20.37
C GLU A 536 -2.36 32.96 21.14
N GLU A 537 -3.65 33.04 21.50
CA GLU A 537 -4.16 34.06 22.44
C GLU A 537 -3.54 33.90 23.82
N LEU A 538 -3.46 32.67 24.39
CA LEU A 538 -2.77 32.48 25.67
C LEU A 538 -1.29 32.86 25.58
N VAL A 539 -0.57 32.42 24.54
CA VAL A 539 0.86 32.70 24.39
C VAL A 539 1.10 34.20 24.15
N SER A 540 0.27 34.89 23.37
CA SER A 540 0.38 36.33 23.15
C SER A 540 -0.05 37.16 24.37
N VAL A 541 -1.02 36.69 25.17
CA VAL A 541 -1.38 37.29 26.46
C VAL A 541 -0.28 37.06 27.50
N ILE A 542 0.36 35.88 27.53
CA ILE A 542 1.51 35.59 28.39
C ILE A 542 2.72 36.44 27.99
N THR A 543 3.06 36.52 26.70
CA THR A 543 4.19 37.37 26.24
C THR A 543 3.92 38.87 26.44
N LYS A 544 2.68 39.35 26.27
CA LYS A 544 2.31 40.74 26.62
C LYS A 544 2.30 40.97 28.13
N GLY A 545 1.90 39.98 28.92
CA GLY A 545 1.92 40.03 30.38
C GLY A 545 3.34 40.06 30.95
N ASP A 546 4.26 39.30 30.36
CA ASP A 546 5.68 39.28 30.72
C ASP A 546 6.37 40.60 30.31
N GLN A 547 6.08 41.14 29.12
CA GLN A 547 6.60 42.46 28.71
C GLN A 547 6.07 43.61 29.58
N ALA A 548 4.79 43.59 29.95
CA ALA A 548 4.22 44.61 30.86
C ALA A 548 4.76 44.48 32.30
N SER A 549 5.20 43.28 32.70
CA SER A 549 5.82 43.04 34.02
C SER A 549 7.30 43.46 34.06
N GLU A 550 8.04 43.29 32.96
CA GLU A 550 9.40 43.84 32.81
C GLU A 550 9.40 45.37 32.73
N GLU A 551 8.44 45.97 32.04
CA GLU A 551 8.35 47.44 31.92
C GLU A 551 8.02 48.10 33.27
N LYS A 552 7.18 47.47 34.11
CA LYS A 552 6.90 47.92 35.49
C LYS A 552 8.08 47.75 36.45
N LYS A 553 8.86 46.67 36.33
CA LYS A 553 10.08 46.47 37.13
C LYS A 553 11.17 47.49 36.81
N THR A 554 11.22 47.96 35.56
CA THR A 554 12.20 48.96 35.11
C THR A 554 11.81 50.39 35.54
N THR A 555 10.53 50.64 35.85
CA THR A 555 10.07 51.96 36.34
C THR A 555 10.12 52.11 37.86
N GLU A 556 10.05 51.02 38.64
CA GLU A 556 10.14 51.08 40.10
C GLU A 556 11.58 51.10 40.64
N ASP A 557 12.58 50.63 39.88
CA ASP A 557 13.99 50.58 40.34
C ASP A 557 14.82 51.84 39.96
N GLY A 558 14.21 52.81 39.28
CA GLY A 558 14.87 54.06 38.84
C GLY A 558 14.56 55.30 39.68
N GLY A 559 13.78 55.15 40.75
CA GLY A 559 13.14 56.26 41.45
C GLY A 559 13.55 56.45 42.90
N ASP A 560 14.80 56.20 43.30
CA ASP A 560 15.22 56.51 44.68
C ASP A 560 16.75 56.63 44.86
N GLN A 561 17.40 57.61 44.24
CA GLN A 561 18.66 58.14 44.78
C GLN A 561 18.86 59.65 44.53
N LEU A 562 19.09 60.35 45.65
CA LEU A 562 19.85 61.60 45.82
C LEU A 562 19.13 62.93 45.59
N ASN A 563 18.38 63.33 46.62
CA ASN A 563 18.20 64.75 46.98
C ASN A 563 19.14 65.06 48.16
N GLY A 564 20.09 65.99 47.98
CA GLY A 564 21.10 66.34 48.98
C GLY A 564 21.76 67.71 48.73
N LYS A 565 21.03 68.78 49.10
CA LYS A 565 21.48 70.13 49.53
C LYS A 565 22.78 70.72 48.95
N SER A 566 22.66 71.92 48.34
CA SER A 566 23.24 73.19 48.84
C SER A 566 23.19 74.32 47.78
N LYS A 567 22.52 75.45 48.11
CA LYS A 567 22.88 76.89 47.92
C LYS A 567 23.73 77.30 46.68
N ASP A 568 23.54 78.40 45.95
CA ASP A 568 22.94 79.73 46.19
C ASP A 568 22.77 80.48 44.84
N SER A 569 21.86 81.47 44.84
CA SER A 569 21.86 82.76 44.11
C SER A 569 21.91 82.90 42.56
N SER A 570 20.96 83.74 42.10
CA SER A 570 20.99 84.75 41.00
C SER A 570 20.82 84.36 39.51
N THR A 571 19.60 84.62 39.00
CA THR A 571 19.15 85.45 37.83
C THR A 571 19.98 85.56 36.50
N PRO A 572 19.33 85.97 35.37
CA PRO A 572 19.42 85.30 34.07
C PRO A 572 20.27 86.05 33.03
N GLY A 573 20.57 85.38 31.90
CA GLY A 573 21.16 86.03 30.73
C GLY A 573 21.07 85.18 29.47
N ASP A 574 20.51 85.79 28.43
CA ASP A 574 20.28 85.32 27.06
C ASP A 574 21.49 84.70 26.35
N SER A 575 21.23 83.71 25.48
CA SER A 575 21.60 83.62 24.05
C SER A 575 21.69 82.17 23.57
#